data_AF-A0A7W7RSG9-F1
#
_entry.id   AF-A0A7W7RSG9-F1
#
_cell.length_a   1.000
_cell.length_b   1.000
_cell.length_c   1.000
_cell.angle_alpha   90.00
_cell.angle_beta   90.00
_cell.angle_gamma   90.00
#
_symmetry.space_group_name_H-M   'P 1'
#
loop_
_entity.id
_entity.type
_entity.pdbx_description
1 polymer ?
#
loop_
_entity_poly.entity_id
_entity_poly.type
_entity_poly.pdbx_seq_one_letter_code
_entity_poly.pdbx_strand_id
1 'polypeptide(L)'
;MFALSLTARAELRPLEPWLAEEFLDHLDRARENISPWVSPTFVATDLAEARAVLRRYADRRSQDAGGIWGIWLEGTLVGGVMFVSFDTALGVCEAGCWLEPGAEGHGLITRAIERIVDWAVRERGIQRVEWRTNADNVRSINVAKRLGMTRDGTLRQVYPGESRRIDIEIWSVLADEWRARGARSDADKAEIDELTAAFFRLFANAGGARPDVGVIRRLFVPGGIIVKGGPQQEVYDLDSFAEPRQKLLTSGELTEFAEEEIWERTEIFGDVAQRLCHYRKRGVHLGRPFAGAGTKSIHFLRTPEGWRMAALSWDDDR
;
A
#
# COMPACT_ATOMS: atom_id res chain seq x y z
N MET A 1 12.32 -11.77 -18.75
CA MET A 1 10.92 -11.78 -18.31
C MET A 1 10.67 -10.48 -17.56
N PHE A 2 9.58 -9.78 -17.84
CA PHE A 2 9.23 -8.58 -17.10
C PHE A 2 8.55 -8.99 -15.78
N ALA A 3 9.02 -8.46 -14.66
CA ALA A 3 8.44 -8.66 -13.34
C ALA A 3 8.07 -7.30 -12.75
N LEU A 4 6.97 -7.26 -12.02
CA LEU A 4 6.53 -6.06 -11.31
C LEU A 4 6.69 -6.27 -9.81
N SER A 5 7.43 -5.40 -9.15
CA SER A 5 7.65 -5.47 -7.70
C SER A 5 6.35 -5.18 -6.94
N LEU A 6 5.92 -6.11 -6.07
CA LEU A 6 4.82 -5.92 -5.13
C LEU A 6 5.33 -5.43 -3.77
N THR A 7 6.47 -5.95 -3.34
CA THR A 7 7.22 -5.54 -2.14
C THR A 7 8.72 -5.74 -2.41
N ALA A 8 9.59 -5.36 -1.48
CA ALA A 8 11.03 -5.66 -1.59
C ALA A 8 11.36 -7.16 -1.75
N ARG A 9 10.42 -8.05 -1.40
CA ARG A 9 10.60 -9.51 -1.40
C ARG A 9 9.62 -10.26 -2.27
N ALA A 10 8.68 -9.56 -2.91
CA ALA A 10 7.62 -10.19 -3.67
C ALA A 10 7.36 -9.49 -4.99
N GLU A 11 7.04 -10.26 -6.01
CA GLU A 11 6.86 -9.78 -7.37
C GLU A 11 5.70 -10.49 -8.07
N LEU A 12 5.14 -9.80 -9.06
CA LEU A 12 4.06 -10.26 -9.92
C LEU A 12 4.63 -10.52 -11.32
N ARG A 13 4.37 -11.71 -11.87
CA ARG A 13 4.84 -12.09 -13.22
C ARG A 13 3.75 -12.84 -13.97
N PRO A 14 3.73 -12.80 -15.31
CA PRO A 14 2.84 -13.66 -16.09
C PRO A 14 3.05 -15.15 -15.75
N LEU A 15 1.97 -15.89 -15.55
CA LEU A 15 2.03 -17.33 -15.28
C LEU A 15 1.76 -18.11 -16.57
N GLU A 16 2.83 -18.42 -17.28
CA GLU A 16 2.81 -18.97 -18.65
C GLU A 16 2.80 -20.52 -18.68
N PRO A 17 2.34 -21.16 -19.76
CA PRO A 17 2.19 -22.62 -19.84
C PRO A 17 3.45 -23.47 -19.61
N TRP A 18 4.63 -22.89 -19.72
CA TRP A 18 5.90 -23.59 -19.44
C TRP A 18 6.23 -23.65 -17.94
N LEU A 19 5.52 -22.88 -17.10
CA LEU A 19 5.60 -22.92 -15.64
C LEU A 19 4.62 -23.94 -15.02
N ALA A 20 4.10 -24.88 -15.81
CA ALA A 20 3.07 -25.82 -15.36
C ALA A 20 3.53 -26.73 -14.20
N GLU A 21 4.82 -27.10 -14.16
CA GLU A 21 5.39 -27.89 -13.05
C GLU A 21 5.41 -27.07 -11.76
N GLU A 22 5.97 -25.86 -11.79
CA GLU A 22 5.98 -24.96 -10.63
C GLU A 22 4.56 -24.59 -10.17
N PHE A 23 3.64 -24.40 -11.10
CA PHE A 23 2.23 -24.16 -10.79
C PHE A 23 1.58 -25.36 -10.10
N LEU A 24 1.87 -26.59 -10.53
CA LEU A 24 1.38 -27.81 -9.87
C LEU A 24 1.96 -27.95 -8.47
N ASP A 25 3.27 -27.76 -8.30
CA ASP A 25 3.93 -27.81 -6.99
C ASP A 25 3.33 -26.80 -6.00
N HIS A 26 2.97 -25.61 -6.51
CA HIS A 26 2.23 -24.61 -5.73
C HIS A 26 0.81 -25.08 -5.40
N LEU A 27 0.07 -25.62 -6.37
CA LEU A 27 -1.27 -26.12 -6.14
C LEU A 27 -1.28 -27.22 -5.09
N ASP A 28 -0.28 -28.09 -5.02
CA ASP A 28 -0.20 -29.13 -3.98
C ASP A 28 -0.11 -28.55 -2.56
N ARG A 29 0.54 -27.38 -2.39
CA ARG A 29 0.57 -26.66 -1.11
C ARG A 29 -0.72 -25.87 -0.83
N ALA A 30 -1.41 -25.41 -1.88
CA ALA A 30 -2.56 -24.52 -1.76
C ALA A 30 -3.92 -25.26 -1.74
N ARG A 31 -3.98 -26.47 -2.29
CA ARG A 31 -5.22 -27.19 -2.69
C ARG A 31 -6.27 -27.23 -1.59
N GLU A 32 -5.92 -27.70 -0.41
CA GLU A 32 -6.85 -27.84 0.72
C GLU A 32 -7.49 -26.50 1.10
N ASN A 33 -6.72 -25.41 1.03
CA ASN A 33 -7.19 -24.08 1.42
C ASN A 33 -8.05 -23.41 0.34
N ILE A 34 -7.76 -23.65 -0.95
CA ILE A 34 -8.44 -22.96 -2.05
C ILE A 34 -9.64 -23.73 -2.61
N SER A 35 -9.67 -25.06 -2.49
CA SER A 35 -10.73 -25.91 -3.07
C SER A 35 -12.16 -25.55 -2.63
N PRO A 36 -12.42 -25.12 -1.37
CA PRO A 36 -13.77 -24.69 -0.97
C PRO A 36 -14.28 -23.43 -1.68
N TRP A 37 -13.38 -22.66 -2.31
CA TRP A 37 -13.64 -21.31 -2.81
C TRP A 37 -13.40 -21.16 -4.31
N VAL A 38 -12.57 -22.02 -4.89
CA VAL A 38 -12.11 -21.92 -6.27
C VAL A 38 -12.66 -23.08 -7.09
N SER A 39 -13.03 -22.81 -8.35
CA SER A 39 -13.61 -23.83 -9.23
C SER A 39 -12.69 -25.05 -9.36
N PRO A 40 -13.23 -26.28 -9.32
CA PRO A 40 -12.47 -27.50 -9.59
C PRO A 40 -11.73 -27.47 -10.94
N THR A 41 -12.25 -26.73 -11.92
CA THR A 41 -11.62 -26.57 -13.25
C THR A 41 -10.33 -25.73 -13.24
N PHE A 42 -9.99 -25.13 -12.10
CA PHE A 42 -8.74 -24.42 -11.86
C PHE A 42 -7.78 -25.19 -10.94
N VAL A 43 -8.31 -25.96 -9.99
CA VAL A 43 -7.52 -26.67 -8.96
C VAL A 43 -6.97 -27.99 -9.53
N ALA A 44 -6.05 -27.90 -10.49
CA ALA A 44 -5.44 -29.03 -11.19
C ALA A 44 -4.71 -30.00 -10.26
N THR A 45 -4.86 -31.30 -10.49
CA THR A 45 -4.30 -32.41 -9.68
C THR A 45 -3.10 -33.09 -10.31
N ASP A 46 -2.84 -32.82 -11.58
CA ASP A 46 -1.70 -33.33 -12.31
C ASP A 46 -1.11 -32.29 -13.27
N LEU A 47 0.02 -32.64 -13.88
CA LEU A 47 0.75 -31.73 -14.77
C LEU A 47 -0.03 -31.41 -16.05
N ALA A 48 -0.85 -32.33 -16.56
CA ALA A 48 -1.63 -32.11 -17.76
C ALA A 48 -2.75 -31.10 -17.50
N GLU A 49 -3.46 -31.24 -16.38
CA GLU A 49 -4.47 -30.30 -15.90
C GLU A 49 -3.86 -28.93 -15.60
N ALA A 50 -2.72 -28.88 -14.90
CA ALA A 50 -2.03 -27.63 -14.57
C ALA A 50 -1.66 -26.87 -15.85
N ARG A 51 -1.07 -27.58 -16.82
CA ARG A 51 -0.76 -27.03 -18.14
C ARG A 51 -2.01 -26.58 -18.90
N ALA A 52 -3.12 -27.31 -18.79
CA ALA A 52 -4.38 -26.94 -19.43
C ALA A 52 -4.96 -25.65 -18.85
N VAL A 53 -4.88 -25.44 -17.53
CA VAL A 53 -5.28 -24.19 -16.88
C VAL A 53 -4.47 -23.01 -17.42
N LEU A 54 -3.14 -23.14 -17.47
CA LEU A 54 -2.26 -22.06 -17.95
C LEU A 54 -2.46 -21.79 -19.44
N ARG A 55 -2.62 -22.83 -20.27
CA ARG A 55 -2.95 -22.68 -21.69
C ARG A 55 -4.26 -21.93 -21.90
N ARG A 56 -5.31 -22.26 -21.15
CA ARG A 56 -6.60 -21.56 -21.22
C ARG A 56 -6.46 -20.07 -20.98
N TYR A 57 -5.63 -19.64 -20.01
CA TYR A 57 -5.41 -18.21 -19.77
C TYR A 57 -4.46 -17.57 -20.78
N ALA A 58 -3.48 -18.30 -21.32
CA ALA A 58 -2.65 -17.82 -22.43
C ALA A 58 -3.49 -17.59 -23.69
N ASP A 59 -4.39 -18.51 -24.02
CA ASP A 59 -5.33 -18.37 -25.13
C ASP A 59 -6.27 -17.17 -24.92
N ARG A 60 -6.86 -17.04 -23.72
CA ARG A 60 -7.67 -15.86 -23.36
C ARG A 60 -6.89 -14.56 -23.50
N ARG A 61 -5.62 -14.53 -23.07
CA ARG A 61 -4.76 -13.35 -23.24
C ARG A 61 -4.54 -13.01 -24.70
N SER A 62 -4.32 -14.02 -25.56
CA SER A 62 -4.18 -13.82 -27.00
C SER A 62 -5.45 -13.30 -27.68
N GLN A 63 -6.62 -13.61 -27.10
CA GLN A 63 -7.94 -13.19 -27.55
C GLN A 63 -8.43 -11.91 -26.88
N ASP A 64 -7.59 -11.28 -26.05
CA ASP A 64 -7.95 -10.09 -25.27
C ASP A 64 -9.13 -10.30 -24.29
N ALA A 65 -9.27 -11.52 -23.78
CA ALA A 65 -10.41 -11.99 -22.98
C ALA A 65 -10.03 -12.36 -21.52
N GLY A 66 -8.78 -12.11 -21.11
CA GLY A 66 -8.33 -12.33 -19.74
C GLY A 66 -6.82 -12.52 -19.62
N GLY A 67 -6.37 -12.97 -18.45
CA GLY A 67 -4.96 -13.23 -18.17
C GLY A 67 -4.76 -13.77 -16.76
N ILE A 68 -3.60 -14.34 -16.51
CA ILE A 68 -3.20 -14.91 -15.22
C ILE A 68 -1.76 -14.50 -14.88
N TRP A 69 -1.55 -14.13 -13.62
CA TRP A 69 -0.26 -13.72 -13.09
C TRP A 69 0.00 -14.42 -11.76
N GLY A 70 1.21 -14.93 -11.60
CA GLY A 70 1.68 -15.54 -10.36
C GLY A 70 2.34 -14.52 -9.45
N ILE A 71 2.26 -14.76 -8.15
CA ILE A 71 2.93 -14.00 -7.10
C ILE A 71 4.09 -14.85 -6.60
N TRP A 72 5.32 -14.36 -6.80
CA TRP A 72 6.52 -14.96 -6.23
C TRP A 72 6.91 -14.22 -4.97
N LEU A 73 7.07 -14.93 -3.86
CA LEU A 73 7.61 -14.43 -2.60
C LEU A 73 8.96 -15.10 -2.38
N GLU A 74 10.03 -14.30 -2.31
CA GLU A 74 11.41 -14.78 -2.14
C GLU A 74 11.78 -15.89 -3.15
N GLY A 75 11.30 -15.73 -4.39
CA GLY A 75 11.56 -16.68 -5.49
C GLY A 75 10.64 -17.91 -5.55
N THR A 76 9.70 -18.07 -4.61
CA THR A 76 8.73 -19.17 -4.61
C THR A 76 7.35 -18.70 -5.08
N LEU A 77 6.72 -19.39 -6.03
CA LEU A 77 5.33 -19.12 -6.43
C LEU A 77 4.38 -19.47 -5.27
N VAL A 78 3.68 -18.47 -4.72
CA VAL A 78 2.82 -18.62 -3.53
C VAL A 78 1.33 -18.33 -3.79
N GLY A 79 0.96 -17.99 -5.02
CA GLY A 79 -0.41 -17.69 -5.40
C GLY A 79 -0.49 -16.89 -6.68
N GLY A 80 -1.61 -16.22 -6.89
CA GLY A 80 -1.76 -15.38 -8.08
C GLY A 80 -3.07 -14.65 -8.17
N VAL A 81 -3.17 -13.88 -9.26
CA VAL A 81 -4.32 -13.08 -9.63
C VAL A 81 -4.64 -13.28 -11.10
N MET A 82 -5.89 -13.06 -11.47
CA MET A 82 -6.33 -13.26 -12.84
C MET A 82 -7.51 -12.39 -13.20
N PHE A 83 -7.74 -12.23 -14.50
CA PHE A 83 -9.04 -11.83 -15.02
C PHE A 83 -9.83 -13.06 -15.43
N VAL A 84 -10.85 -13.38 -14.64
CA VAL A 84 -11.79 -14.50 -14.90
C VAL A 84 -12.62 -14.22 -16.15
N SER A 85 -12.89 -12.95 -16.44
CA SER A 85 -13.43 -12.48 -17.72
C SER A 85 -12.88 -11.08 -18.01
N PHE A 86 -12.78 -10.75 -19.29
CA PHE A 86 -12.37 -9.43 -19.75
C PHE A 86 -13.11 -9.12 -21.05
N ASP A 87 -14.04 -8.17 -21.00
CA ASP A 87 -14.86 -7.77 -22.14
C ASP A 87 -14.66 -6.27 -22.39
N THR A 88 -13.85 -5.96 -23.38
CA THR A 88 -13.55 -4.57 -23.79
C THR A 88 -14.72 -3.89 -24.48
N ALA A 89 -15.63 -4.65 -25.10
CA ALA A 89 -16.79 -4.10 -25.79
C ALA A 89 -17.85 -3.64 -24.78
N LEU A 90 -18.08 -4.43 -23.72
CA LEU A 90 -18.93 -4.03 -22.60
C LEU A 90 -18.21 -3.09 -21.62
N GLY A 91 -16.87 -3.07 -21.63
CA GLY A 91 -16.07 -2.31 -20.67
C GLY A 91 -16.12 -2.92 -19.26
N VAL A 92 -16.24 -4.25 -19.16
CA VAL A 92 -16.37 -4.98 -17.89
C VAL A 92 -15.33 -6.09 -17.80
N CYS A 93 -14.70 -6.25 -16.65
CA CYS A 93 -13.88 -7.42 -16.35
C CYS A 93 -14.18 -7.98 -14.96
N GLU A 94 -13.82 -9.23 -14.71
CA GLU A 94 -13.89 -9.85 -13.39
C GLU A 94 -12.48 -10.20 -12.92
N ALA A 95 -12.08 -9.67 -11.77
CA ALA A 95 -10.82 -10.01 -11.13
C ALA A 95 -11.01 -11.17 -10.13
N GLY A 96 -10.03 -12.08 -10.09
CA GLY A 96 -9.99 -13.22 -9.18
C GLY A 96 -8.59 -13.47 -8.64
N CYS A 97 -8.49 -14.25 -7.57
CA CYS A 97 -7.22 -14.54 -6.92
C CYS A 97 -7.21 -15.88 -6.19
N TRP A 98 -6.01 -16.36 -5.88
CA TRP A 98 -5.78 -17.47 -4.95
C TRP A 98 -4.44 -17.29 -4.23
N LEU A 99 -4.29 -17.88 -3.05
CA LEU A 99 -3.07 -17.79 -2.25
C LEU A 99 -2.92 -19.05 -1.39
N GLU A 100 -1.70 -19.55 -1.25
CA GLU A 100 -1.40 -20.64 -0.31
C GLU A 100 -1.37 -20.14 1.15
N PRO A 101 -1.65 -21.01 2.14
CA PRO A 101 -1.69 -20.62 3.55
C PRO A 101 -0.43 -19.92 4.06
N GLY A 102 0.75 -20.39 3.62
CA GLY A 102 2.05 -19.87 4.06
C GLY A 102 2.32 -18.42 3.67
N ALA A 103 1.56 -17.87 2.72
CA ALA A 103 1.71 -16.49 2.25
C ALA A 103 0.62 -15.54 2.75
N GLU A 104 -0.34 -16.02 3.54
CA GLU A 104 -1.39 -15.18 4.12
C GLU A 104 -0.83 -14.09 5.06
N GLY A 105 -1.59 -13.03 5.30
CA GLY A 105 -1.19 -11.94 6.23
C GLY A 105 -0.22 -10.90 5.64
N HIS A 106 0.38 -11.15 4.48
CA HIS A 106 1.36 -10.24 3.86
C HIS A 106 0.74 -9.16 2.95
N GLY A 107 -0.58 -9.22 2.71
CA GLY A 107 -1.29 -8.29 1.83
C GLY A 107 -0.90 -8.39 0.35
N LEU A 108 -0.41 -9.56 -0.08
CA LEU A 108 0.07 -9.78 -1.45
C LEU A 108 -1.05 -9.71 -2.49
N ILE A 109 -2.20 -10.31 -2.20
CA ILE A 109 -3.34 -10.33 -3.12
C ILE A 109 -3.85 -8.91 -3.39
N THR A 110 -4.06 -8.10 -2.35
CA THR A 110 -4.54 -6.71 -2.53
C THR A 110 -3.59 -5.93 -3.44
N ARG A 111 -2.27 -6.01 -3.18
CA ARG A 111 -1.27 -5.33 -4.01
C ARG A 111 -1.24 -5.86 -5.45
N ALA A 112 -1.36 -7.16 -5.65
CA ALA A 112 -1.37 -7.76 -6.98
C ALA A 112 -2.63 -7.37 -7.79
N ILE A 113 -3.80 -7.38 -7.15
CA ILE A 113 -5.06 -6.96 -7.76
C ILE A 113 -5.03 -5.48 -8.11
N GLU A 114 -4.51 -4.62 -7.21
CA GLU A 114 -4.33 -3.20 -7.50
C GLU A 114 -3.57 -2.98 -8.82
N ARG A 115 -2.53 -3.77 -9.09
CA ARG A 115 -1.72 -3.63 -10.32
C ARG A 115 -2.50 -4.00 -11.57
N ILE A 116 -3.18 -5.15 -11.57
CA ILE A 116 -3.90 -5.58 -12.77
C ILE A 116 -5.15 -4.71 -13.01
N VAL A 117 -5.83 -4.29 -11.93
CA VAL A 117 -7.03 -3.43 -12.04
C VAL A 117 -6.65 -2.03 -12.49
N ASP A 118 -5.56 -1.47 -11.97
CA ASP A 118 -5.08 -0.16 -12.41
C ASP A 118 -4.73 -0.17 -13.91
N TRP A 119 -4.06 -1.22 -14.38
CA TRP A 119 -3.83 -1.45 -15.81
C TRP A 119 -5.14 -1.56 -16.60
N ALA A 120 -6.10 -2.36 -16.15
CA ALA A 120 -7.38 -2.52 -16.83
C ALA A 120 -8.16 -1.20 -16.95
N VAL A 121 -8.19 -0.40 -15.88
CA VAL A 121 -8.92 0.87 -15.85
C VAL A 121 -8.21 1.97 -16.64
N ARG A 122 -6.88 2.09 -16.51
CA ARG A 122 -6.12 3.22 -17.07
C ARG A 122 -5.65 2.97 -18.49
N GLU A 123 -5.15 1.77 -18.78
CA GLU A 123 -4.61 1.45 -20.10
C GLU A 123 -5.65 0.82 -21.02
N ARG A 124 -6.51 -0.05 -20.47
CA ARG A 124 -7.49 -0.79 -21.27
C ARG A 124 -8.86 -0.14 -21.34
N GLY A 125 -9.08 0.92 -20.57
CA GLY A 125 -10.33 1.68 -20.58
C GLY A 125 -11.54 0.92 -20.01
N ILE A 126 -11.32 -0.14 -19.23
CA ILE A 126 -12.39 -0.85 -18.53
C ILE A 126 -13.12 0.10 -17.59
N GLN A 127 -14.45 0.09 -17.66
CA GLN A 127 -15.33 0.97 -16.89
C GLN A 127 -15.76 0.35 -15.56
N ARG A 128 -15.83 -0.98 -15.50
CA ARG A 128 -16.31 -1.71 -14.33
C ARG A 128 -15.47 -2.95 -14.08
N VAL A 129 -14.93 -3.08 -12.88
CA VAL A 129 -14.23 -4.29 -12.44
C VAL A 129 -15.10 -4.98 -11.40
N GLU A 130 -15.41 -6.25 -11.64
CA GLU A 130 -16.20 -7.10 -10.75
C GLU A 130 -15.30 -8.02 -9.92
N TRP A 131 -15.83 -8.40 -8.77
CA TRP A 131 -15.28 -9.43 -7.89
C TRP A 131 -16.43 -10.32 -7.41
N ARG A 132 -16.37 -11.61 -7.72
CA ARG A 132 -17.41 -12.57 -7.37
C ARG A 132 -16.86 -13.60 -6.40
N THR A 133 -17.57 -13.82 -5.29
CA THR A 133 -17.08 -14.73 -4.25
C THR A 133 -18.23 -15.37 -3.49
N ASN A 134 -17.99 -16.58 -2.97
CA ASN A 134 -18.91 -17.23 -2.02
C ASN A 134 -19.21 -16.26 -0.87
N ALA A 135 -20.48 -16.16 -0.47
CA ALA A 135 -20.92 -15.26 0.60
C ALA A 135 -20.28 -15.58 1.97
N ASP A 136 -19.84 -16.81 2.19
CA ASP A 136 -19.14 -17.22 3.41
C ASP A 136 -17.62 -16.98 3.35
N ASN A 137 -17.07 -16.57 2.20
CA ASN A 137 -15.64 -16.35 2.04
C ASN A 137 -15.24 -14.96 2.56
N VAL A 138 -15.20 -14.83 3.89
CA VAL A 138 -14.85 -13.59 4.60
C VAL A 138 -13.48 -13.04 4.16
N ARG A 139 -12.51 -13.93 3.86
CA ARG A 139 -11.16 -13.52 3.41
C ARG A 139 -11.23 -12.79 2.08
N SER A 140 -11.91 -13.36 1.09
CA SER A 140 -12.11 -12.78 -0.24
C SER A 140 -12.95 -11.50 -0.19
N ILE A 141 -14.03 -11.48 0.60
CA ILE A 141 -14.85 -10.28 0.82
C ILE A 141 -14.01 -9.13 1.39
N ASN A 142 -13.11 -9.41 2.33
CA ASN A 142 -12.23 -8.39 2.88
C ASN A 142 -11.20 -7.86 1.86
N VAL A 143 -10.85 -8.64 0.83
CA VAL A 143 -10.03 -8.12 -0.29
C VAL A 143 -10.85 -7.15 -1.13
N ALA A 144 -12.08 -7.50 -1.53
CA ALA A 144 -12.96 -6.61 -2.29
C ALA A 144 -13.19 -5.27 -1.55
N LYS A 145 -13.47 -5.32 -0.25
CA LYS A 145 -13.61 -4.11 0.59
C LYS A 145 -12.35 -3.24 0.62
N ARG A 146 -11.16 -3.83 0.76
CA ARG A 146 -9.88 -3.09 0.75
C ARG A 146 -9.61 -2.45 -0.61
N LEU A 147 -10.06 -3.07 -1.68
CA LEU A 147 -10.00 -2.53 -3.04
C LEU A 147 -11.05 -1.43 -3.30
N GLY A 148 -11.79 -0.99 -2.28
CA GLY A 148 -12.81 0.05 -2.39
C GLY A 148 -14.02 -0.37 -3.22
N MET A 149 -14.26 -1.68 -3.38
CA MET A 149 -15.42 -2.18 -4.10
C MET A 149 -16.69 -2.08 -3.26
N THR A 150 -17.81 -1.81 -3.93
CA THR A 150 -19.16 -1.81 -3.38
C THR A 150 -19.84 -3.15 -3.65
N ARG A 151 -20.62 -3.66 -2.68
CA ARG A 151 -21.44 -4.86 -2.88
C ARG A 151 -22.69 -4.49 -3.67
N ASP A 152 -22.80 -5.02 -4.88
CA ASP A 152 -23.96 -4.80 -5.75
C ASP A 152 -25.13 -5.70 -5.36
N GLY A 153 -24.85 -6.90 -4.84
CA GLY A 153 -25.89 -7.82 -4.40
C GLY A 153 -25.40 -9.24 -4.11
N THR A 154 -26.37 -10.14 -3.93
CA THR A 154 -26.12 -11.57 -3.75
C THR A 154 -27.00 -12.38 -4.64
N LEU A 155 -26.38 -13.25 -5.43
CA LEU A 155 -27.07 -14.30 -6.15
C LEU A 155 -27.26 -15.49 -5.19
N ARG A 156 -28.50 -15.81 -4.88
CA ARG A 156 -28.85 -16.87 -3.93
C ARG A 156 -28.81 -18.24 -4.61
N GLN A 157 -28.20 -19.21 -3.95
CA GLN A 157 -28.20 -20.62 -4.29
C GLN A 157 -27.75 -20.91 -5.74
N VAL A 158 -26.72 -20.22 -6.23
CA VAL A 158 -26.25 -20.32 -7.62
C VAL A 158 -25.59 -21.67 -7.89
N TYR A 159 -24.71 -22.11 -7.00
CA TYR A 159 -23.94 -23.35 -7.19
C TYR A 159 -24.34 -24.44 -6.20
N PRO A 160 -24.22 -25.73 -6.58
CA PRO A 160 -24.26 -26.81 -5.61
C PRO A 160 -23.05 -26.69 -4.67
N GLY A 161 -23.25 -27.01 -3.39
CA GLY A 161 -22.19 -27.21 -2.40
C GLY A 161 -22.43 -28.53 -1.66
N GLU A 162 -21.48 -28.94 -0.80
CA GLU A 162 -21.51 -30.27 -0.15
C GLU A 162 -22.77 -30.51 0.69
N SER A 163 -23.15 -29.52 1.52
CA SER A 163 -24.31 -29.62 2.43
C SER A 163 -25.44 -28.64 2.10
N ARG A 164 -25.12 -27.55 1.40
CA ARG A 164 -26.06 -26.51 0.97
C ARG A 164 -25.64 -25.91 -0.35
N ARG A 165 -26.60 -25.29 -1.05
CA ARG A 165 -26.28 -24.46 -2.22
C ARG A 165 -25.53 -23.21 -1.79
N ILE A 166 -24.66 -22.73 -2.67
CA ILE A 166 -23.73 -21.63 -2.42
C ILE A 166 -24.33 -20.33 -2.95
N ASP A 167 -24.34 -19.30 -2.09
CA ASP A 167 -24.66 -17.93 -2.44
C ASP A 167 -23.39 -17.20 -2.91
N ILE A 168 -23.50 -16.36 -3.94
CA ILE A 168 -22.39 -15.57 -4.48
C ILE A 168 -22.66 -14.09 -4.24
N GLU A 169 -21.75 -13.41 -3.55
CA GLU A 169 -21.72 -11.96 -3.51
C GLU A 169 -21.04 -11.40 -4.77
N ILE A 170 -21.65 -10.37 -5.33
CA ILE A 170 -21.09 -9.58 -6.43
C ILE A 170 -20.66 -8.24 -5.86
N TRP A 171 -19.39 -7.92 -6.07
CA TRP A 171 -18.78 -6.66 -5.72
C TRP A 171 -18.27 -5.99 -6.99
N SER A 172 -18.22 -4.65 -7.00
CA SER A 172 -17.67 -3.92 -8.11
C SER A 172 -17.00 -2.61 -7.71
N VAL A 173 -16.12 -2.12 -8.58
CA VAL A 173 -15.60 -0.76 -8.54
C VAL A 173 -15.67 -0.16 -9.94
N LEU A 174 -16.11 1.08 -10.04
CA LEU A 174 -16.17 1.82 -11.28
C LEU A 174 -14.84 2.53 -11.56
N ALA A 175 -14.60 2.82 -12.83
CA ALA A 175 -13.34 3.41 -13.28
C ALA A 175 -13.09 4.81 -12.70
N ASP A 176 -14.12 5.61 -12.53
CA ASP A 176 -14.04 6.92 -11.87
C ASP A 176 -13.78 6.80 -10.37
N GLU A 177 -14.44 5.88 -9.67
CA GLU A 177 -14.18 5.55 -8.27
C GLU A 177 -12.72 5.11 -8.05
N TRP A 178 -12.22 4.23 -8.92
CA TRP A 178 -10.84 3.74 -8.88
C TRP A 178 -9.83 4.87 -9.08
N ARG A 179 -10.04 5.72 -10.09
CA ARG A 179 -9.16 6.87 -10.38
C ARG A 179 -9.22 7.91 -9.27
N ALA A 180 -10.41 8.21 -8.74
CA ALA A 180 -10.59 9.15 -7.63
C ALA A 180 -9.87 8.67 -6.37
N ARG A 181 -9.90 7.36 -6.08
CA ARG A 181 -9.13 6.79 -4.96
C ARG A 181 -7.63 6.99 -5.12
N GLY A 182 -7.08 6.74 -6.31
CA GLY A 182 -5.67 6.98 -6.61
C GLY A 182 -5.30 8.46 -6.45
N ALA A 183 -6.09 9.36 -7.05
CA ALA A 183 -5.87 10.80 -6.96
C ALA A 183 -5.93 11.33 -5.53
N ARG A 184 -6.87 10.83 -4.70
CA ARG A 184 -6.94 11.16 -3.28
C ARG A 184 -5.68 10.70 -2.54
N SER A 185 -5.21 9.47 -2.77
CA SER A 185 -3.99 8.96 -2.15
C SER A 185 -2.76 9.79 -2.51
N ASP A 186 -2.64 10.22 -3.77
CA ASP A 186 -1.53 11.06 -4.24
C ASP A 186 -1.59 12.47 -3.62
N ALA A 187 -2.80 13.06 -3.57
CA ALA A 187 -3.01 14.36 -2.93
C ALA A 187 -2.72 14.32 -1.42
N ASP A 188 -3.17 13.26 -0.74
CA ASP A 188 -2.91 13.03 0.68
C ASP A 188 -1.42 12.90 0.96
N LYS A 189 -0.71 12.12 0.15
CA LYS A 189 0.75 11.99 0.26
C LYS A 189 1.44 13.32 0.03
N ALA A 190 1.04 14.09 -0.99
CA ALA A 190 1.64 15.38 -1.29
C ALA A 190 1.43 16.39 -0.14
N GLU A 191 0.25 16.39 0.50
CA GLU A 191 -0.02 17.22 1.67
C GLU A 191 0.84 16.80 2.88
N ILE A 192 1.00 15.50 3.13
CA ILE A 192 1.88 14.98 4.18
C ILE A 192 3.36 15.29 3.90
N ASP A 193 3.80 15.19 2.65
CA ASP A 193 5.15 15.56 2.21
C ASP A 193 5.41 17.04 2.52
N GLU A 194 4.46 17.93 2.19
CA GLU A 194 4.59 19.35 2.46
C GLU A 194 4.53 19.70 3.96
N LEU A 195 3.65 19.04 4.74
CA LEU A 195 3.63 19.20 6.19
C LEU A 195 4.96 18.81 6.83
N THR A 196 5.53 17.70 6.37
CA THR A 196 6.83 17.20 6.85
C THR A 196 7.95 18.17 6.46
N ALA A 197 7.99 18.61 5.21
CA ALA A 197 8.96 19.60 4.74
C ALA A 197 8.82 20.94 5.50
N ALA A 198 7.59 21.39 5.78
CA ALA A 198 7.33 22.57 6.59
C ALA A 198 7.88 22.44 8.00
N PHE A 199 7.75 21.26 8.64
CA PHE A 199 8.33 21.00 9.96
C PHE A 199 9.86 21.13 9.97
N PHE A 200 10.56 20.55 8.99
CA PHE A 200 12.01 20.71 8.86
C PHE A 200 12.42 22.18 8.67
N ARG A 201 11.66 22.94 7.86
CA ARG A 201 11.93 24.36 7.61
C ARG A 201 11.73 25.25 8.83
N LEU A 202 10.90 24.87 9.82
CA LEU A 202 10.70 25.65 11.05
C LEU A 202 12.01 25.98 11.76
N PHE A 203 12.96 25.04 11.70
CA PHE A 203 14.20 25.10 12.45
C PHE A 203 15.39 25.55 11.62
N ALA A 204 15.23 25.78 10.31
CA ALA A 204 16.35 26.14 9.44
C ALA A 204 16.69 27.64 9.52
N ASN A 205 17.97 27.97 9.63
CA ASN A 205 18.49 29.33 9.51
C ASN A 205 19.69 29.46 8.54
N ALA A 206 19.97 28.40 7.77
CA ALA A 206 21.00 28.40 6.74
C ALA A 206 20.72 29.40 5.61
N GLY A 207 21.78 30.01 5.09
CA GLY A 207 21.69 30.96 3.98
C GLY A 207 20.87 32.23 4.31
N GLY A 208 20.78 32.61 5.59
CA GLY A 208 20.03 33.79 6.04
C GLY A 208 18.52 33.59 6.17
N ALA A 209 18.04 32.34 6.13
CA ALA A 209 16.65 32.02 6.45
C ALA A 209 16.29 32.47 7.88
N ARG A 210 15.07 33.00 8.05
CA ARG A 210 14.54 33.35 9.36
C ARG A 210 13.73 32.18 9.90
N PRO A 211 14.09 31.58 11.05
CA PRO A 211 13.31 30.52 11.65
C PRO A 211 11.95 31.06 12.10
N ASP A 212 10.87 30.38 11.72
CA ASP A 212 9.49 30.69 12.12
C ASP A 212 8.91 29.53 12.93
N VAL A 213 9.43 29.36 14.14
CA VAL A 213 9.07 28.23 15.00
C VAL A 213 7.60 28.33 15.46
N GLY A 214 6.99 29.52 15.42
CA GLY A 214 5.60 29.75 15.77
C GLY A 214 4.59 28.99 14.89
N VAL A 215 4.98 28.65 13.65
CA VAL A 215 4.13 27.88 12.73
C VAL A 215 3.86 26.45 13.22
N ILE A 216 4.65 25.92 14.17
CA ILE A 216 4.47 24.56 14.71
C ILE A 216 3.03 24.28 15.16
N ARG A 217 2.34 25.28 15.73
CA ARG A 217 0.95 25.17 16.20
C ARG A 217 -0.08 25.01 15.08
N ARG A 218 0.29 25.36 13.84
CA ARG A 218 -0.51 25.14 12.64
C ARG A 218 -0.21 23.79 11.97
N LEU A 219 0.96 23.22 12.22
CA LEU A 219 1.36 21.92 11.66
C LEU A 219 0.80 20.76 12.48
N PHE A 220 0.66 20.95 13.80
CA PHE A 220 0.15 19.93 14.72
C PHE A 220 -1.33 20.13 15.06
N VAL A 221 -2.00 19.04 15.42
CA VAL A 221 -3.29 19.11 16.14
C VAL A 221 -3.08 19.72 17.54
N PRO A 222 -4.12 20.33 18.15
CA PRO A 222 -4.05 20.74 19.55
C PRO A 222 -3.67 19.57 20.46
N GLY A 223 -2.65 19.77 21.30
CA GLY A 223 -2.13 18.71 22.19
C GLY A 223 -1.14 17.75 21.54
N GLY A 224 -0.64 18.07 20.33
CA GLY A 224 0.43 17.30 19.70
C GLY A 224 1.67 17.15 20.58
N ILE A 225 2.26 15.96 20.54
CA ILE A 225 3.42 15.60 21.38
C ILE A 225 4.66 15.36 20.55
N ILE A 226 5.81 15.74 21.11
CA ILE A 226 7.11 15.55 20.48
C ILE A 226 8.04 14.85 21.47
N VAL A 227 8.65 13.73 21.08
CA VAL A 227 9.43 12.86 21.98
C VAL A 227 10.82 12.59 21.42
N LYS A 228 11.86 12.89 22.19
CA LYS A 228 13.24 12.49 21.88
C LYS A 228 13.55 11.13 22.49
N GLY A 229 14.07 10.22 21.67
CA GLY A 229 14.61 8.93 22.09
C GLY A 229 15.93 9.06 22.86
N GLY A 230 16.49 7.91 23.24
CA GLY A 230 17.73 7.83 24.00
C GLY A 230 17.57 7.18 25.38
N PRO A 231 18.65 7.15 26.19
CA PRO A 231 18.67 6.47 27.50
C PRO A 231 17.65 7.00 28.50
N GLN A 232 17.32 8.30 28.40
CA GLN A 232 16.26 8.96 29.14
C GLN A 232 15.43 9.76 28.14
N GLN A 233 14.13 9.46 28.06
CA GLN A 233 13.24 10.10 27.09
C GLN A 233 12.96 11.54 27.50
N GLU A 234 13.02 12.45 26.53
CA GLU A 234 12.59 13.84 26.71
C GLU A 234 11.24 14.01 26.00
N VAL A 235 10.22 14.41 26.75
CA VAL A 235 8.86 14.60 26.24
C VAL A 235 8.53 16.09 26.25
N TYR A 236 8.03 16.59 25.12
CA TYR A 236 7.67 17.98 24.93
C TYR A 236 6.23 18.10 24.42
N ASP A 237 5.53 19.11 24.92
CA ASP A 237 4.43 19.72 24.17
C ASP A 237 4.99 20.67 23.09
N LEU A 238 4.10 21.25 22.28
CA LEU A 238 4.52 22.12 21.18
C LEU A 238 5.28 23.37 21.64
N ASP A 239 4.91 23.94 22.79
CA ASP A 239 5.48 25.19 23.29
C ASP A 239 6.87 24.95 23.91
N SER A 240 6.97 23.97 24.81
CA SER A 240 8.23 23.53 25.42
C SER A 240 9.23 22.98 24.41
N PHE A 241 8.77 22.46 23.27
CA PHE A 241 9.63 22.11 22.15
C PHE A 241 10.12 23.34 21.37
N ALA A 242 9.20 24.27 21.06
CA ALA A 242 9.44 25.41 20.17
C ALA A 242 10.32 26.50 20.79
N GLU A 243 9.99 26.93 22.01
CA GLU A 243 10.60 28.13 22.62
C GLU A 243 12.13 28.04 22.78
N PRO A 244 12.71 26.92 23.27
CA PRO A 244 14.17 26.81 23.39
C PRO A 244 14.87 26.88 22.03
N ARG A 245 14.25 26.28 21.00
CA ARG A 245 14.80 26.25 19.63
C ARG A 245 14.74 27.60 18.96
N GLN A 246 13.66 28.36 19.17
CA GLN A 246 13.58 29.75 18.70
C GLN A 246 14.72 30.60 19.27
N LYS A 247 14.99 30.50 20.57
CA LYS A 247 16.11 31.21 21.21
C LYS A 247 17.46 30.80 20.60
N LEU A 248 17.71 29.49 20.52
CA LEU A 248 18.97 28.93 20.00
C LEU A 248 19.25 29.35 18.54
N LEU A 249 18.23 29.37 17.68
CA LEU A 249 18.36 29.70 16.26
C LEU A 249 18.46 31.21 15.99
N THR A 250 18.12 32.05 16.97
CA THR A 250 18.16 33.51 16.85
C THR A 250 19.26 34.18 17.65
N SER A 251 19.86 33.50 18.64
CA SER A 251 20.92 34.04 19.49
C SER A 251 22.28 34.14 18.79
N GLY A 252 22.46 33.49 17.64
CA GLY A 252 23.75 33.33 16.97
C GLY A 252 24.58 32.15 17.50
N GLU A 253 24.10 31.43 18.51
CA GLU A 253 24.77 30.22 19.03
C GLU A 253 24.70 29.05 18.05
N LEU A 254 23.62 28.97 17.26
CA LEU A 254 23.45 27.97 16.21
C LEU A 254 23.18 28.70 14.89
N THR A 255 24.10 28.62 13.95
CA THR A 255 24.03 29.27 12.63
C THR A 255 24.22 28.26 11.52
N GLU A 256 23.82 28.62 10.30
CA GLU A 256 23.87 27.73 9.14
C GLU A 256 23.19 26.37 9.36
N PHE A 257 22.23 26.33 10.28
CA PHE A 257 21.54 25.12 10.64
C PHE A 257 20.48 24.79 9.60
N ALA A 258 20.54 23.56 9.12
CA ALA A 258 19.55 22.99 8.24
C ALA A 258 19.41 21.51 8.54
N GLU A 259 18.18 21.05 8.43
CA GLU A 259 17.82 19.65 8.54
C GLU A 259 16.96 19.29 7.33
N GLU A 260 17.22 18.13 6.74
CA GLU A 260 16.53 17.69 5.54
C GLU A 260 16.31 16.19 5.56
N GLU A 261 15.20 15.79 4.97
CA GLU A 261 14.82 14.40 4.80
C GLU A 261 15.59 13.78 3.61
N ILE A 262 16.17 12.60 3.82
CA ILE A 262 16.93 11.87 2.79
C ILE A 262 16.24 10.59 2.35
N TRP A 263 15.33 10.06 3.16
CA TRP A 263 14.50 8.90 2.85
C TRP A 263 13.21 8.96 3.64
N GLU A 264 12.12 8.47 3.06
CA GLU A 264 10.82 8.37 3.70
C GLU A 264 10.06 7.10 3.31
N ARG A 265 9.18 6.68 4.21
CA ARG A 265 8.08 5.76 3.93
C ARG A 265 6.82 6.30 4.59
N THR A 266 5.85 6.65 3.78
CA THR A 266 4.52 7.10 4.21
C THR A 266 3.48 6.01 3.97
N GLU A 267 2.67 5.72 4.98
CA GLU A 267 1.51 4.81 4.88
C GLU A 267 0.26 5.55 5.33
N ILE A 268 -0.76 5.57 4.47
CA ILE A 268 -2.03 6.27 4.70
C ILE A 268 -3.15 5.25 4.87
N PHE A 269 -3.92 5.38 5.94
CA PHE A 269 -5.05 4.53 6.31
C PHE A 269 -6.29 5.41 6.53
N GLY A 270 -6.94 5.80 5.44
CA GLY A 270 -8.11 6.68 5.48
C GLY A 270 -7.77 8.09 5.99
N ASP A 271 -8.05 8.32 7.27
CA ASP A 271 -7.87 9.61 7.96
C ASP A 271 -6.72 9.60 8.98
N VAL A 272 -5.96 8.51 9.02
CA VAL A 272 -4.72 8.37 9.80
C VAL A 272 -3.57 8.06 8.86
N ALA A 273 -2.39 8.61 9.11
CA ALA A 273 -1.18 8.23 8.38
C ALA A 273 0.04 8.16 9.30
N GLN A 274 1.06 7.42 8.87
CA GLN A 274 2.36 7.37 9.51
C GLN A 274 3.47 7.58 8.49
N ARG A 275 4.51 8.30 8.89
CA ARG A 275 5.74 8.48 8.11
C ARG A 275 6.93 8.09 8.96
N LEU A 276 7.74 7.18 8.44
CA LEU A 276 9.10 6.96 8.93
C LEU A 276 10.02 7.75 8.01
N CYS A 277 10.89 8.59 8.55
CA CYS A 277 11.86 9.30 7.73
C CYS A 277 13.26 9.33 8.34
N HIS A 278 14.26 9.19 7.48
CA HIS A 278 15.66 9.42 7.82
C HIS A 278 16.02 10.84 7.40
N TYR A 279 16.71 11.55 8.30
CA TYR A 279 17.14 12.92 8.07
C TYR A 279 18.64 13.07 8.23
N ARG A 280 19.18 14.13 7.65
CA ARG A 280 20.51 14.66 7.96
C ARG A 280 20.40 16.09 8.46
N LYS A 281 21.24 16.44 9.42
CA LYS A 281 21.38 17.79 9.95
C LYS A 281 22.81 18.28 9.79
N ARG A 282 22.96 19.58 9.60
CA ARG A 282 24.24 20.28 9.58
C ARG A 282 24.06 21.65 10.21
N GLY A 283 25.14 22.20 10.75
CA GLY A 283 25.15 23.57 11.25
C GLY A 283 26.49 23.94 11.87
N VAL A 284 26.55 25.16 12.39
CA VAL A 284 27.69 25.68 13.15
C VAL A 284 27.19 26.04 14.54
N HIS A 285 27.63 25.28 15.55
CA HIS A 285 27.27 25.51 16.94
C HIS A 285 28.46 26.11 17.70
N LEU A 286 28.28 27.32 18.25
CA LEU A 286 29.33 28.06 18.96
C LEU A 286 30.64 28.14 18.14
N GLY A 287 30.52 28.43 16.84
CA GLY A 287 31.63 28.53 15.90
C GLY A 287 32.22 27.19 15.42
N ARG A 288 31.70 26.05 15.86
CA ARG A 288 32.17 24.72 15.45
C ARG A 288 31.19 24.05 14.48
N PRO A 289 31.62 23.69 13.25
CA PRO A 289 30.80 22.92 12.35
C PRO A 289 30.46 21.54 12.92
N PHE A 290 29.23 21.10 12.69
CA PHE A 290 28.80 19.74 12.99
C PHE A 290 27.87 19.21 11.89
N ALA A 291 27.79 17.89 11.83
CA ALA A 291 26.82 17.17 11.02
C ALA A 291 26.32 15.97 11.82
N GLY A 292 25.11 15.51 11.51
CA GLY A 292 24.52 14.33 12.10
C GLY A 292 23.39 13.79 11.25
N ALA A 293 22.88 12.62 11.63
CA ALA A 293 21.73 12.00 11.01
C ALA A 293 20.86 11.37 12.10
N GLY A 294 19.66 10.96 11.72
CA GLY A 294 18.76 10.27 12.62
C GLY A 294 17.48 9.83 11.94
N THR A 295 16.56 9.33 12.74
CA THR A 295 15.27 8.83 12.29
C THR A 295 14.14 9.57 13.00
N LYS A 296 13.07 9.90 12.28
CA LYS A 296 11.80 10.37 12.85
C LYS A 296 10.68 9.40 12.52
N SER A 297 9.79 9.19 13.49
CA SER A 297 8.48 8.60 13.26
C SER A 297 7.43 9.68 13.49
N ILE A 298 6.60 9.96 12.49
CA ILE A 298 5.60 11.02 12.51
C ILE A 298 4.23 10.38 12.29
N HIS A 299 3.28 10.69 13.17
CA HIS A 299 1.89 10.28 13.05
C HIS A 299 1.05 11.47 12.62
N PHE A 300 0.12 11.26 11.68
CA PHE A 300 -0.74 12.29 11.13
C PHE A 300 -2.21 11.92 11.29
N LEU A 301 -3.03 12.95 11.44
CA LEU A 301 -4.48 12.87 11.45
C LEU A 301 -5.05 13.85 10.44
N ARG A 302 -6.06 13.42 9.70
CA ARG A 302 -6.84 14.33 8.85
C ARG A 302 -7.83 15.09 9.72
N THR A 303 -7.85 16.42 9.57
CA THR A 303 -8.86 17.31 10.13
C THR A 303 -9.71 17.90 9.00
N PRO A 304 -10.82 18.60 9.30
CA PRO A 304 -11.59 19.32 8.29
C PRO A 304 -10.77 20.36 7.51
N GLU A 305 -9.66 20.84 8.08
CA GLU A 305 -8.73 21.82 7.50
C GLU A 305 -7.48 21.18 6.87
N GLY A 306 -7.50 19.87 6.65
CA GLY A 306 -6.40 19.10 6.05
C GLY A 306 -5.63 18.21 7.02
N TRP A 307 -4.54 17.62 6.57
CA TRP A 307 -3.66 16.79 7.39
C TRP A 307 -2.93 17.63 8.45
N ARG A 308 -2.71 17.03 9.63
CA ARG A 308 -1.94 17.63 10.73
C ARG A 308 -1.10 16.55 11.42
N MET A 309 0.02 16.94 12.01
CA MET A 309 0.84 16.06 12.85
C MET A 309 0.16 15.85 14.21
N ALA A 310 0.06 14.60 14.64
CA ALA A 310 -0.48 14.21 15.94
C ALA A 310 0.63 13.93 16.95
N ALA A 311 1.68 13.25 16.51
CA ALA A 311 2.84 12.93 17.33
C ALA A 311 4.10 12.82 16.46
N LEU A 312 5.25 13.19 17.03
CA LEU A 312 6.55 13.00 16.41
C LEU A 312 7.52 12.45 17.43
N SER A 313 8.23 11.38 17.09
CA SER A 313 9.39 10.93 17.85
C SER A 313 10.64 10.95 16.99
N TRP A 314 11.81 11.18 17.59
CA TRP A 314 13.07 11.08 16.87
C TRP A 314 14.20 10.50 17.72
N ASP A 315 15.16 9.86 17.05
CA ASP A 315 16.43 9.42 17.64
C ASP A 315 17.56 9.79 16.68
N ASP A 316 18.67 10.29 17.24
CA ASP A 316 19.87 10.59 16.45
C ASP A 316 20.70 9.29 16.29
N ASP A 317 21.31 9.11 15.12
CA ASP A 317 22.19 7.96 14.88
C ASP A 317 23.41 8.01 15.81
N ARG A 318 23.87 6.83 16.25
CA ARG A 318 25.01 6.66 17.16
C ARG A 318 26.33 6.48 16.43
#